data_AF-A0A0D0DDE6-F1
#
_entry.id   AF-A0A0D0DDE6-F1
#
_cell.length_a   1.000
_cell.length_b   1.000
_cell.length_c   1.000
_cell.angle_alpha   90.00
_cell.angle_beta   90.00
_cell.angle_gamma   90.00
#
_symmetry.space_group_name_H-M   'P 1'
#
loop_
_entity.id
_entity.type
_entity.pdbx_description
1 polymer ?
#
loop_
_entity_poly.entity_id
_entity_poly.type
_entity_poly.pdbx_seq_one_letter_code
_entity_poly.pdbx_strand_id
1 'polypeptide(L)' 'KNPAVWTTDEESTLLNFLFSELPKIGNGNFKKAMWNAASSHLMTKFPPSASQGRYPW' A
#
# COMPACT_ATOMS: atom_id res chain seq x y z
N LYS A 1 -5.39 -15.13 13.00
CA LYS A 1 -4.71 -14.30 11.97
C LYS A 1 -4.54 -12.93 12.59
N ASN A 2 -3.31 -12.53 12.90
CA ASN A 2 -3.08 -11.21 13.51
C ASN A 2 -3.29 -10.14 12.44
N PRO A 3 -3.88 -8.98 12.79
CA PRO A 3 -3.99 -7.86 11.87
C PRO A 3 -2.59 -7.43 11.46
N ALA A 4 -2.43 -7.02 10.20
CA ALA A 4 -1.23 -6.30 9.80
C ALA A 4 -1.16 -5.02 10.64
N VAL A 5 -0.02 -4.78 11.27
CA VAL A 5 0.22 -3.53 11.99
C VAL A 5 0.72 -2.54 10.95
N TRP A 6 -0.16 -1.60 10.58
CA TRP A 6 0.20 -0.51 9.68
C TRP A 6 0.75 0.65 10.49
N THR A 7 1.81 1.27 9.98
CA THR A 7 2.30 2.54 10.50
C THR A 7 1.45 3.69 9.96
N THR A 8 1.41 4.81 10.69
CA THR A 8 0.70 6.03 10.25
C THR A 8 1.22 6.55 8.90
N ASP A 9 2.50 6.34 8.58
CA ASP A 9 3.08 6.76 7.29
C ASP A 9 2.65 5.85 6.12
N GLU A 10 2.54 4.53 6.35
CA GLU A 10 1.99 3.59 5.36
C GLU A 10 0.53 3.90 5.06
N GLU A 11 -0.29 4.14 6.09
CA GLU A 11 -1.70 4.53 5.93
C GLU A 11 -1.84 5.85 5.18
N SER A 12 -1.08 6.88 5.58
CA SER A 12 -1.11 8.20 4.94
C SER A 12 -0.67 8.13 3.48
N THR A 13 0.34 7.31 3.17
CA THR A 13 0.80 7.10 1.79
C THR A 13 -0.27 6.43 0.95
N LEU A 14 -0.92 5.40 1.47
CA LEU A 14 -2.01 4.72 0.77
C LEU A 14 -3.16 5.69 0.46
N LEU A 15 -3.61 6.44 1.47
CA LEU A 15 -4.70 7.40 1.31
C LEU A 15 -4.34 8.50 0.29
N ASN A 16 -3.15 9.09 0.39
CA ASN A 16 -2.69 10.11 -0.56
C ASN A 16 -2.62 9.58 -1.99
N PHE A 17 -2.12 8.35 -2.18
CA PHE A 17 -2.11 7.70 -3.48
C PHE A 17 -3.53 7.56 -4.04
N LEU A 18 -4.46 7.01 -3.26
CA LEU A 18 -5.85 6.83 -3.68
C LEU A 18 -6.51 8.17 -4.03
N PHE A 19 -6.33 9.22 -3.22
CA PHE A 19 -6.84 10.56 -3.52
C PHE A 19 -6.26 11.14 -4.81
N SER A 20 -4.98 10.91 -5.09
CA SER A 20 -4.34 11.38 -6.33
C SER A 20 -4.86 10.68 -7.60
N GLU A 21 -5.31 9.43 -7.44
CA GLU A 21 -5.84 8.62 -8.52
C GLU A 21 -7.36 8.82 -8.73
N LEU A 22 -8.09 9.31 -7.72
CA LEU A 22 -9.54 9.54 -7.80
C LEU A 22 -9.99 10.34 -9.04
N PRO A 23 -9.35 11.48 -9.41
CA PRO A 23 -9.73 12.25 -10.59
C PRO A 23 -9.50 11.53 -11.92
N LYS A 24 -8.65 10.49 -11.94
CA LYS A 24 -8.30 9.71 -13.14
C LYS A 24 -9.31 8.61 -13.44
N ILE A 25 -10.27 8.37 -12.53
CA ILE A 25 -11.28 7.32 -12.66
C ILE A 25 -12.46 7.88 -13.47
N GLY A 26 -12.30 8.00 -14.77
CA GLY A 26 -13.39 8.38 -15.67
C GLY A 26 -14.41 7.27 -15.93
N ASN A 27 -14.09 5.99 -15.65
CA ASN A 27 -14.81 4.88 -16.28
C ASN A 27 -15.04 3.61 -15.41
N GLY A 28 -15.12 3.72 -14.09
CA GLY A 28 -15.55 2.61 -13.22
C GLY A 28 -14.54 1.45 -13.01
N ASN A 29 -13.37 1.48 -13.66
CA ASN A 29 -12.28 0.50 -13.51
C ASN A 29 -11.48 0.61 -12.18
N PHE A 30 -12.06 1.25 -11.17
CA PHE A 30 -11.45 1.61 -9.90
C PHE A 30 -10.89 0.43 -9.09
N LYS A 31 -11.35 -0.80 -9.34
CA LYS A 31 -11.18 -1.87 -8.36
C LYS A 31 -9.81 -2.55 -8.47
N LYS A 32 -9.58 -3.42 -9.45
CA LYS A 32 -8.38 -4.28 -9.44
C LYS A 32 -7.09 -3.55 -9.83
N ALA A 33 -7.14 -2.72 -10.88
CA ALA A 33 -5.96 -2.04 -11.39
C ALA A 33 -5.41 -1.01 -10.39
N MET A 34 -6.29 -0.27 -9.70
CA MET A 34 -5.88 0.70 -8.70
C MET A 34 -5.26 0.06 -7.47
N TRP A 35 -5.88 -1.00 -6.93
CA TRP A 35 -5.31 -1.70 -5.78
C TRP A 35 -3.94 -2.34 -6.10
N ASN A 36 -3.74 -2.83 -7.33
CA ASN A 36 -2.44 -3.28 -7.79
C ASN A 36 -1.42 -2.13 -7.84
N ALA A 37 -1.80 -0.99 -8.40
CA ALA A 37 -0.92 0.19 -8.47
C ALA A 37 -0.57 0.74 -7.08
N ALA A 38 -1.55 0.81 -6.17
CA ALA A 38 -1.36 1.22 -4.78
C ALA A 38 -0.42 0.26 -4.03
N SER A 39 -0.59 -1.05 -4.22
CA SER A 39 0.28 -2.08 -3.65
C SER A 39 1.72 -1.93 -4.15
N SER A 40 1.92 -1.76 -5.46
CA SER A 40 3.26 -1.50 -6.03
C SER A 40 3.87 -0.22 -5.49
N HIS A 41 3.10 0.87 -5.38
CA HIS A 41 3.56 2.15 -4.83
C HIS A 41 4.01 2.01 -3.36
N LEU A 42 3.23 1.31 -2.54
CA LEU A 42 3.62 1.01 -1.16
C LEU A 42 4.87 0.15 -1.09
N MET A 43 5.00 -0.90 -1.90
CA MET A 43 6.20 -1.74 -1.95
C MET A 43 7.47 -0.96 -2.34
N THR A 44 7.33 0.04 -3.20
CA THR A 44 8.47 0.90 -3.57
C THR A 44 8.89 1.85 -2.45
N LYS A 45 7.94 2.34 -1.65
CA LYS A 45 8.20 3.35 -0.61
C LYS A 45 8.55 2.71 0.73
N PHE A 46 7.93 1.57 1.02
CA PHE A 46 8.12 0.73 2.20
C PHE A 46 8.52 -0.67 1.71
N PRO A 47 9.75 -0.82 1.18
CA PRO A 47 10.22 -2.13 0.81
C PRO A 47 10.15 -3.02 2.05
N PRO A 48 9.60 -4.24 1.95
CA PRO A 48 9.70 -5.19 3.04
C PRO A 48 11.19 -5.32 3.35
N SER A 49 11.59 -4.90 4.54
CA SER A 49 12.97 -5.03 4.99
C SER A 49 13.40 -6.46 4.68
N ALA A 50 14.53 -6.64 3.98
CA ALA A 50 15.11 -7.94 3.61
C ALA A 50 15.59 -8.76 4.83
N SER A 51 14.92 -8.59 5.96
CA SER A 51 15.19 -9.16 7.26
C SER A 51 13.89 -9.54 7.97
N GLN A 52 13.04 -10.35 7.33
CA GLN A 52 12.37 -11.42 8.08
C GLN A 52 13.41 -12.52 8.34
N GLY A 53 14.35 -12.23 9.24
CA GLY A 53 15.45 -13.12 9.59
C GLY A 53 15.98 -12.92 11.00
N ARG A 54 15.31 -12.14 11.86
CA ARG A 54 15.64 -12.06 13.29
C ARG A 54 14.40 -11.78 14.14
N TYR A 55 13.79 -12.84 14.64
CA TYR A 55 13.25 -12.85 16.00
C TYR A 55 13.67 -14.18 16.64
N PRO A 56 14.57 -14.17 17.64
CA PRO A 56 14.75 -15.29 18.54
C PRO A 56 13.72 -15.16 19.66
N TRP A 57 12.79 -16.11 19.77
CA TRP A 57 12.30 -16.70 21.03
C TRP A 57 11.67 -18.05 20.67
#